data_AF-A0A803R1D2-F1
#
_entry.id   AF-A0A803R1D2-F1
#
_cell.length_a   1.000
_cell.length_b   1.000
_cell.length_c   1.000
_cell.angle_alpha   90.00
_cell.angle_beta   90.00
_cell.angle_gamma   90.00
#
_symmetry.space_group_name_H-M   'P 1'
#
loop_
_entity.id
_entity.type
_entity.pdbx_description
1 polymer ?
#
loop_
_entity_poly.entity_id
_entity_poly.type
_entity_poly.pdbx_seq_one_letter_code
_entity_poly.pdbx_strand_id
1 'polypeptide(L)'
;MGSFEACKAQGEGKEKLIESAQESLGFLEKEIEGKKYFGGESIGYLDLAVGWIPIWLDVMEEIGEMKLIQPDKFPCLYQWSKNFLTDNPVVKELAPSRESLLEYFHASIAYLRSLEANK
;
A
#
# COMPACT_ATOMS: atom_id res chain seq x y z
N MET A 1 -8.24 2.68 7.39
CA MET A 1 -7.80 2.97 6.00
C MET A 1 -8.35 1.87 5.11
N GLY A 2 -8.98 2.19 3.98
CA GLY A 2 -9.72 1.22 3.15
C GLY A 2 -8.89 0.01 2.69
N SER A 3 -7.60 0.20 2.43
CA SER A 3 -6.65 -0.86 2.06
C SER A 3 -6.43 -1.91 3.16
N PHE A 4 -6.44 -1.52 4.43
CA PHE A 4 -6.31 -2.48 5.54
C PHE A 4 -7.60 -3.27 5.78
N GLU A 5 -8.76 -2.60 5.64
CA GLU A 5 -10.05 -3.29 5.68
C GLU A 5 -10.19 -4.29 4.53
N ALA A 6 -9.78 -3.91 3.31
CA ALA A 6 -9.75 -4.80 2.15
C ALA A 6 -8.84 -6.03 2.38
N CYS A 7 -7.66 -5.82 2.97
CA CYS A 7 -6.72 -6.91 3.31
C CYS A 7 -7.31 -7.92 4.30
N LYS A 8 -8.02 -7.44 5.33
CA LYS A 8 -8.64 -8.27 6.36
C LYS A 8 -9.87 -9.03 5.83
N ALA A 9 -10.69 -8.38 5.01
CA ALA A 9 -12.00 -8.86 4.58
C ALA A 9 -11.98 -10.23 3.89
N GLN A 10 -13.07 -10.98 4.03
CA GLN A 10 -13.30 -12.27 3.40
C GLN A 10 -14.69 -12.30 2.77
N GLY A 11 -14.85 -13.03 1.66
CA GLY A 11 -16.15 -13.26 1.02
C GLY A 11 -16.83 -12.01 0.42
N GLU A 12 -18.16 -12.01 0.44
CA GLU A 12 -19.01 -11.02 -0.21
C GLU A 12 -18.90 -9.65 0.47
N GLY A 13 -18.06 -8.77 -0.08
CA GLY A 13 -17.81 -7.42 0.45
C GLY A 13 -16.37 -6.96 0.25
N LYS A 14 -15.44 -7.90 0.10
CA LYS A 14 -14.02 -7.61 -0.16
C LYS A 14 -13.81 -6.79 -1.43
N GLU A 15 -14.51 -7.13 -2.52
CA GLU A 15 -14.36 -6.43 -3.81
C GLU A 15 -14.69 -4.94 -3.70
N LYS A 16 -15.78 -4.59 -2.99
CA LYS A 16 -16.17 -3.18 -2.77
C LYS A 16 -15.12 -2.40 -1.97
N LEU A 17 -14.45 -3.07 -1.03
CA LEU A 17 -13.36 -2.46 -0.25
C LEU A 17 -12.11 -2.27 -1.10
N ILE A 18 -11.81 -3.23 -2.00
CA ILE A 18 -10.74 -3.11 -2.99
C ILE A 18 -11.03 -1.92 -3.92
N GLU A 19 -12.23 -1.82 -4.47
CA GLU A 19 -12.66 -0.70 -5.33
C GLU A 19 -12.53 0.64 -4.60
N SER A 20 -13.00 0.75 -3.36
CA SER A 20 -12.87 1.97 -2.55
C SER A 20 -11.41 2.34 -2.24
N ALA A 21 -10.56 1.35 -1.98
CA ALA A 21 -9.13 1.58 -1.81
C ALA A 21 -8.48 2.04 -3.13
N GLN A 22 -8.85 1.45 -4.27
CA GLN A 22 -8.40 1.86 -5.59
C GLN A 22 -8.87 3.27 -5.98
N GLU A 23 -10.08 3.68 -5.56
CA GLU A 23 -10.56 5.05 -5.74
C GLU A 23 -9.65 6.06 -5.01
N SER A 24 -9.26 5.74 -3.78
CA SER A 24 -8.32 6.55 -2.99
C SER A 24 -6.95 6.66 -3.69
N LEU A 25 -6.45 5.55 -4.24
CA LEU A 25 -5.23 5.54 -5.05
C LEU A 25 -5.38 6.36 -6.35
N GLY A 26 -6.57 6.40 -6.93
CA GLY A 26 -6.85 7.21 -8.11
C GLY A 26 -6.67 8.72 -7.90
N PHE A 27 -6.92 9.23 -6.69
CA PHE A 27 -6.61 10.62 -6.36
C PHE A 27 -5.10 10.87 -6.29
N LEU A 28 -4.34 9.93 -5.73
CA LEU A 28 -2.88 10.03 -5.65
C LEU A 28 -2.25 9.91 -7.05
N GLU A 29 -2.76 9.05 -7.92
CA GLU A 29 -2.30 8.90 -9.30
C GLU A 29 -2.42 10.21 -10.09
N LYS A 30 -3.58 10.87 -9.99
CA LYS A 30 -3.80 12.18 -10.62
C LYS A 30 -2.87 13.25 -10.05
N GLU A 31 -2.63 13.23 -8.74
CA GLU A 31 -1.76 14.22 -8.09
C GLU A 31 -0.29 14.07 -8.51
N ILE A 32 0.17 12.84 -8.78
CA ILE A 32 1.56 12.58 -9.18
C ILE A 32 1.80 12.64 -10.69
N GLU A 33 0.74 12.71 -11.50
CA GLU A 33 0.84 12.74 -12.96
C GLU A 33 1.84 13.82 -13.43
N GLY A 34 2.80 13.41 -14.26
CA GLY A 34 3.85 14.29 -14.77
C GLY A 34 4.97 14.64 -13.79
N LYS A 35 5.01 14.04 -12.58
CA LYS A 35 6.03 14.30 -11.57
C LYS A 35 6.83 13.03 -11.23
N LYS A 36 8.12 13.20 -10.87
CA LYS A 36 8.95 12.08 -10.37
C LYS A 36 8.55 11.69 -8.94
N TYR A 37 8.26 12.69 -8.12
CA TYR A 37 7.80 12.61 -6.73
C TYR A 37 6.57 13.51 -6.57
N PHE A 38 5.81 13.34 -5.50
CA PHE A 38 4.72 14.29 -5.21
C PHE A 38 5.24 15.72 -5.00
N GLY A 39 6.47 15.87 -4.49
CA GLY A 39 7.20 17.13 -4.43
C GLY A 39 7.76 17.66 -5.77
N GLY A 40 7.49 17.01 -6.91
CA GLY A 40 8.03 17.37 -8.22
C GLY A 40 9.30 16.60 -8.55
N GLU A 41 10.44 17.31 -8.63
CA GLU A 41 11.75 16.72 -8.95
C GLU A 41 12.45 16.08 -7.74
N SER A 42 11.98 16.37 -6.53
CA SER A 42 12.56 15.89 -5.27
C SER A 42 11.48 15.46 -4.28
N ILE A 43 11.84 14.62 -3.31
CA ILE A 43 10.96 14.13 -2.24
C ILE A 43 10.37 15.33 -1.47
N GLY A 44 9.04 15.41 -1.43
CA GLY A 44 8.28 16.40 -0.68
C GLY A 44 7.54 15.81 0.52
N TYR A 45 6.69 16.62 1.13
CA TYR A 45 5.89 16.21 2.30
C TYR A 45 5.01 14.99 2.02
N LEU A 46 4.28 15.01 0.90
CA LEU A 46 3.33 13.94 0.59
C LEU A 46 4.05 12.61 0.33
N ASP A 47 5.23 12.63 -0.31
CA ASP A 47 6.07 11.44 -0.49
C ASP A 47 6.42 10.77 0.84
N LEU A 48 6.71 11.55 1.88
CA LEU A 48 6.99 11.04 3.21
C LEU A 48 5.71 10.54 3.92
N ALA A 49 4.61 11.26 3.76
CA ALA A 49 3.33 10.90 4.38
C ALA A 49 2.75 9.59 3.81
N VAL A 50 2.96 9.32 2.52
CA VAL A 50 2.48 8.10 1.84
C VAL A 50 3.58 7.09 1.54
N GLY A 51 4.82 7.37 1.96
CA GLY A 51 6.00 6.53 1.70
C GLY A 51 5.95 5.13 2.34
N TRP A 52 5.02 4.90 3.27
CA TRP A 52 4.75 3.57 3.81
C TRP A 52 4.07 2.64 2.79
N ILE A 53 3.36 3.18 1.80
CA ILE A 53 2.66 2.41 0.77
C ILE A 53 3.60 1.42 0.08
N PRO A 54 4.69 1.85 -0.59
CA PRO A 54 5.58 0.92 -1.29
C PRO A 54 6.32 -0.06 -0.37
N ILE A 55 6.42 0.23 0.94
CA ILE A 55 7.10 -0.64 1.91
C ILE A 55 6.20 -1.82 2.32
N TRP A 56 4.90 -1.57 2.55
CA TRP A 56 4.00 -2.58 3.13
C TRP A 56 3.01 -3.17 2.14
N LEU A 57 2.72 -2.49 1.03
CA LEU A 57 1.61 -2.84 0.15
C LEU A 57 1.76 -4.23 -0.46
N ASP A 58 2.96 -4.61 -0.89
CA ASP A 58 3.21 -5.93 -1.49
C ASP A 58 2.83 -7.07 -0.51
N VAL A 59 3.20 -6.93 0.77
CA VAL A 59 2.84 -7.89 1.82
C VAL A 59 1.32 -7.89 2.09
N MET A 60 0.69 -6.72 2.10
CA MET A 60 -0.76 -6.62 2.26
C MET A 60 -1.53 -7.22 1.08
N GLU A 61 -1.03 -7.07 -0.14
CA GLU A 61 -1.60 -7.66 -1.35
C GLU A 61 -1.50 -9.19 -1.35
N GLU A 62 -0.37 -9.73 -0.89
CA GLU A 62 -0.16 -11.17 -0.75
C GLU A 62 -1.11 -11.78 0.30
N ILE A 63 -1.06 -11.28 1.54
CA ILE A 63 -1.88 -11.80 2.65
C ILE A 63 -3.37 -11.57 2.41
N GLY A 64 -3.68 -10.41 1.84
CA GLY A 64 -5.03 -10.00 1.53
C GLY A 64 -5.51 -10.58 0.21
N GLU A 65 -4.76 -11.41 -0.51
CA GLU A 65 -5.09 -11.96 -1.83
C GLU A 65 -5.81 -10.91 -2.73
N MET A 66 -5.16 -9.77 -2.93
CA MET A 66 -5.72 -8.62 -3.63
C MET A 66 -4.65 -7.86 -4.42
N LYS A 67 -5.06 -7.02 -5.36
CA LYS A 67 -4.17 -6.16 -6.14
C LYS A 67 -4.68 -4.72 -6.16
N LEU A 68 -3.95 -3.83 -5.52
CA LEU A 68 -4.29 -2.41 -5.35
C LEU A 68 -3.53 -1.51 -6.32
N ILE A 69 -2.19 -1.57 -6.38
CA ILE A 69 -1.40 -0.79 -7.35
C ILE A 69 -1.05 -1.67 -8.55
N GLN A 70 -1.87 -1.57 -9.60
CA GLN A 70 -1.68 -2.27 -10.86
C GLN A 70 -1.00 -1.33 -11.88
N PRO A 71 0.10 -1.72 -12.56
CA PRO A 71 0.86 -0.83 -13.45
C PRO A 71 0.06 -0.24 -14.62
N ASP A 72 -0.99 -0.92 -15.06
CA ASP A 72 -1.90 -0.48 -16.11
C ASP A 72 -2.92 0.56 -15.63
N LYS A 73 -3.32 0.51 -14.36
CA LYS A 73 -4.27 1.46 -13.74
C LYS A 73 -3.59 2.65 -13.07
N PHE A 74 -2.42 2.41 -12.48
CA PHE A 74 -1.68 3.38 -11.67
C PHE A 74 -0.20 3.47 -12.10
N PRO A 75 0.08 3.76 -13.37
CA PRO A 75 1.45 3.77 -13.91
C PRO A 75 2.37 4.75 -13.18
N CYS A 76 1.90 5.94 -12.82
CA CYS A 76 2.72 6.97 -12.17
C CYS A 76 3.01 6.60 -10.72
N LEU A 77 2.04 6.14 -9.94
CA LEU A 77 2.26 5.63 -8.57
C LEU A 77 3.15 4.40 -8.55
N TYR A 78 3.00 3.50 -9.52
CA TYR A 78 3.85 2.34 -9.65
C TYR A 78 5.31 2.74 -9.91
N GLN A 79 5.55 3.70 -10.79
CA GLN A 79 6.89 4.22 -11.05
C GLN A 79 7.45 4.99 -9.84
N TRP A 80 6.64 5.82 -9.21
CA TRP A 80 6.99 6.53 -7.98
C TRP A 80 7.41 5.58 -6.86
N SER A 81 6.66 4.49 -6.67
CA SER A 81 6.98 3.46 -5.66
C SER A 81 8.40 2.91 -5.86
N LYS A 82 8.78 2.62 -7.11
CA LYS A 82 10.14 2.16 -7.44
C LYS A 82 11.19 3.23 -7.18
N ASN A 83 10.92 4.47 -7.60
CA ASN A 83 11.82 5.60 -7.40
C ASN A 83 12.02 5.86 -5.90
N PHE A 84 10.95 5.84 -5.10
CA PHE A 84 10.99 6.13 -3.67
C PHE A 84 11.81 5.08 -2.90
N LEU A 85 11.65 3.80 -3.22
CA LEU A 85 12.43 2.73 -2.58
C LEU A 85 13.90 2.72 -3.02
N THR A 86 14.19 3.12 -4.26
CA THR A 86 15.56 3.05 -4.83
C THR A 86 16.38 4.29 -4.45
N ASP A 87 15.78 5.47 -4.56
CA ASP A 87 16.47 6.75 -4.46
C ASP A 87 16.57 7.27 -3.01
N ASN A 88 15.92 6.60 -2.04
CA ASN A 88 15.93 6.99 -0.63
C ASN A 88 16.74 6.00 0.23
N PRO A 89 18.02 6.32 0.56
CA PRO A 89 18.87 5.46 1.37
C PRO A 89 18.30 5.19 2.77
N VAL A 90 17.60 6.16 3.35
CA VAL A 90 17.00 6.05 4.69
C VAL A 90 15.88 5.01 4.67
N VAL A 91 15.07 4.98 3.62
CA VAL A 91 14.04 3.93 3.46
C VAL A 91 14.70 2.57 3.33
N LYS A 92 15.79 2.45 2.55
CA LYS A 92 16.52 1.19 2.42
C LYS A 92 17.15 0.70 3.73
N GLU A 93 17.60 1.61 4.59
CA GLU A 93 18.21 1.29 5.88
C GLU A 93 17.17 0.98 6.97
N LEU A 94 16.05 1.70 6.99
CA LEU A 94 15.04 1.61 8.04
C LEU A 94 13.86 0.68 7.71
N ALA A 95 13.66 0.33 6.44
CA ALA A 95 12.58 -0.56 6.05
C ALA A 95 12.76 -1.92 6.74
N PRO A 96 11.71 -2.44 7.40
CA PRO A 96 11.74 -3.80 7.92
C PRO A 96 11.95 -4.81 6.77
N SER A 97 12.52 -5.97 7.08
CA SER A 97 12.62 -7.03 6.07
C SER A 97 11.22 -7.49 5.65
N ARG A 98 11.12 -8.04 4.44
CA ARG A 98 9.85 -8.60 3.94
C ARG A 98 9.32 -9.68 4.89
N GLU A 99 10.19 -10.52 5.42
CA GLU A 99 9.84 -11.59 6.36
C GLU A 99 9.23 -11.02 7.64
N SER A 100 9.85 -9.99 8.23
CA SER A 100 9.29 -9.32 9.42
C SER A 100 7.92 -8.69 9.15
N LEU A 101 7.73 -8.10 7.96
CA LEU A 101 6.43 -7.57 7.56
C LEU A 101 5.39 -8.69 7.40
N LEU A 102 5.75 -9.79 6.74
CA LEU A 102 4.86 -10.95 6.57
C LEU A 102 4.41 -11.49 7.94
N GLU A 103 5.36 -11.73 8.85
CA GLU A 103 5.06 -12.19 10.22
C GLU A 103 4.10 -11.23 10.94
N TYR A 104 4.39 -9.93 10.91
CA TYR A 104 3.56 -8.91 11.55
C TYR A 104 2.15 -8.87 10.96
N PHE A 105 2.01 -8.82 9.64
CA PHE A 105 0.70 -8.72 9.00
C PHE A 105 -0.10 -10.02 9.12
N HIS A 106 0.54 -11.19 9.04
CA HIS A 106 -0.14 -12.46 9.28
C HIS A 106 -0.73 -12.51 10.69
N ALA A 107 0.08 -12.20 11.70
CA ALA A 107 -0.37 -12.18 13.10
C ALA A 107 -1.50 -11.16 13.31
N SER A 108 -1.34 -9.95 12.77
CA SER A 108 -2.31 -8.86 12.92
C SER A 108 -3.66 -9.19 12.26
N ILE A 109 -3.64 -9.69 11.03
CA ILE A 109 -4.85 -10.03 10.28
C ILE A 109 -5.56 -11.24 10.91
N ALA A 110 -4.82 -12.27 11.34
CA ALA A 110 -5.39 -13.41 12.04
C ALA A 110 -6.07 -12.99 13.34
N TYR A 111 -5.42 -12.12 14.13
CA TYR A 111 -6.00 -11.58 15.35
C TYR A 111 -7.29 -10.80 15.09
N LEU A 112 -7.30 -9.90 14.12
CA LEU A 112 -8.48 -9.09 13.79
C LEU A 112 -9.66 -9.94 13.31
N ARG A 113 -9.40 -10.96 12.48
CA ARG A 113 -10.44 -11.93 12.07
C ARG A 113 -11.00 -12.70 13.26
N SER A 114 -10.16 -13.08 14.22
CA SER A 114 -10.61 -13.76 15.44
C SER A 114 -11.52 -12.87 16.30
N LEU A 115 -11.27 -11.55 16.35
CA LEU A 115 -12.13 -10.62 17.08
C LEU A 115 -13.51 -10.45 16.44
N GLU A 116 -13.61 -10.57 15.11
CA GLU A 116 -14.88 -10.51 14.40
C GLU A 116 -15.70 -11.79 14.55
N ALA A 117 -15.04 -12.96 14.57
CA ALA A 117 -15.71 -14.24 14.78
C ALA A 117 -16.26 -14.43 16.20
N ASN A 118 -15.77 -13.65 17.17
CA ASN A 118 -16.18 -13.69 18.58
C ASN A 118 -17.24 -12.63 18.95
N LYS A 119 -17.79 -11.91 17.97
CA LYS A 119 -18.91 -10.97 18.15
C LYS A 119 -20.23 -11.61 17.75
#